data_AF-G5ANP6-F1
#
_entry.id   AF-G5ANP6-F1
#
_cell.length_a   1.000
_cell.length_b   1.000
_cell.length_c   1.000
_cell.angle_alpha   90.00
_cell.angle_beta   90.00
_cell.angle_gamma   90.00
#
_symmetry.space_group_name_H-M   'P 1'
#
loop_
_entity.id
_entity.type
_entity.pdbx_description
1 polymer ?
#
loop_
_entity_poly.entity_id
_entity_poly.type
_entity_poly.pdbx_seq_one_letter_code
_entity_poly.pdbx_strand_id
1 'polypeptide(L)'
;MGHKVVVFDISVVRALWETRVKKHKARQRKEAERLEQSALEKIKEEWSFAAECQRKGIPQAQYCKNGFVDTSARLLDKMEQGSLARRSSCAKDGARRSSRFVFELCGEHWKELPDTLQEQTHLKEWHISNTLIQSIPTYIELFQAMRILDLPKNQISHLPAEIGRLKNLKELNVSFNHLTSVPAALGDCVGLERLDFSGNLELTELPFELSNLKQVTFVDISANKFASVPICVLRMPSLQWLDVSSNRLSDLPQDMDRLEELQTFLLYRNKLTYLPQALLNLKKLTLLVVSGDHLVEFPSALCDESSPLKFVSLMDNPLAKTGCEQGQESSESEQDRRHFDKEFMKAYIEDLKERESVPSYTTKVSFSLQL
;
A
#
# COMPACT_ATOMS: atom_id res chain seq x y z
N MET A 1 -43.81 -26.59 -10.33
CA MET A 1 -43.62 -26.94 -8.91
C MET A 1 -43.06 -25.72 -8.21
N GLY A 2 -43.83 -25.04 -7.35
CA GLY A 2 -43.43 -23.79 -6.72
C GLY A 2 -42.35 -24.01 -5.65
N HIS A 3 -41.28 -23.24 -5.69
CA HIS A 3 -40.22 -23.27 -4.67
C HIS A 3 -40.68 -22.53 -3.42
N LYS A 4 -40.70 -23.23 -2.27
CA LYS A 4 -40.89 -22.66 -0.94
C LYS A 4 -39.64 -21.88 -0.55
N VAL A 5 -39.77 -20.56 -0.40
CA VAL A 5 -38.74 -19.70 0.23
C VAL A 5 -38.94 -19.75 1.74
N VAL A 6 -37.92 -20.18 2.47
CA VAL A 6 -37.88 -20.08 3.94
C VAL A 6 -37.27 -18.73 4.29
N VAL A 7 -38.05 -17.85 4.89
CA VAL A 7 -37.61 -16.54 5.39
C VAL A 7 -37.23 -16.69 6.86
N PHE A 8 -35.98 -16.35 7.22
CA PHE A 8 -35.55 -16.26 8.62
C PHE A 8 -35.53 -14.81 9.10
N ASP A 9 -36.04 -14.60 10.31
CA ASP A 9 -36.19 -13.29 10.95
C ASP A 9 -34.87 -12.81 11.58
N ILE A 10 -34.24 -11.83 10.94
CA ILE A 10 -32.91 -11.28 11.25
C ILE A 10 -32.92 -10.38 12.51
N SER A 11 -34.11 -10.04 13.01
CA SER A 11 -34.32 -9.11 14.14
C SER A 11 -33.68 -9.59 15.45
N VAL A 12 -33.72 -10.91 15.69
CA VAL A 12 -33.23 -11.51 16.94
C VAL A 12 -31.70 -11.53 17.01
N VAL A 13 -31.03 -11.75 15.87
CA VAL A 13 -29.56 -11.78 15.78
C VAL A 13 -28.97 -10.38 15.97
N ARG A 14 -29.67 -9.35 15.45
CA ARG A 14 -29.28 -7.94 15.60
C ARG A 14 -29.29 -7.49 17.08
N ALA A 15 -30.32 -7.85 17.84
CA ALA A 15 -30.43 -7.47 19.25
C ALA A 15 -29.30 -8.05 20.12
N LEU A 16 -28.91 -9.30 19.86
CA LEU A 16 -27.81 -9.96 20.57
C LEU A 16 -26.45 -9.32 20.25
N TRP A 17 -26.23 -8.93 19.00
CA TRP A 17 -24.98 -8.28 18.58
C TRP A 17 -24.86 -6.86 19.14
N GLU A 18 -25.92 -6.07 19.10
CA GLU A 18 -25.96 -4.70 19.65
C GLU A 18 -25.62 -4.66 21.15
N THR A 19 -26.10 -5.66 21.90
CA THR A 19 -25.79 -5.81 23.33
C THR A 19 -24.30 -6.06 23.58
N ARG A 20 -23.68 -6.88 22.72
CA ARG A 20 -22.25 -7.24 22.82
C ARG A 20 -21.34 -6.06 22.48
N VAL A 21 -21.68 -5.30 21.43
CA VAL A 21 -20.95 -4.11 20.99
C VAL A 21 -21.02 -3.00 22.03
N LYS A 22 -22.20 -2.74 22.61
CA LYS A 22 -22.34 -1.78 23.71
C LYS A 22 -21.44 -2.13 24.89
N LYS A 23 -21.36 -3.41 25.25
CA LYS A 23 -20.51 -3.89 26.36
C LYS A 23 -19.01 -3.75 26.06
N HIS A 24 -18.60 -3.97 24.80
CA HIS A 24 -17.21 -3.79 24.38
C HIS A 24 -16.78 -2.31 24.36
N LYS A 25 -17.59 -1.42 23.76
CA LYS A 25 -17.33 0.03 23.76
C LYS A 25 -17.27 0.61 25.18
N ALA A 26 -18.15 0.16 26.08
CA ALA A 26 -18.10 0.56 27.48
C ALA A 26 -16.81 0.10 28.20
N ARG A 27 -16.27 -1.06 27.83
CA ARG A 27 -15.00 -1.56 28.38
C ARG A 27 -13.81 -0.74 27.91
N GLN A 28 -13.75 -0.42 26.61
CA GLN A 28 -12.69 0.41 26.06
C GLN A 28 -12.69 1.83 26.63
N ARG A 29 -13.86 2.45 26.81
CA ARG A 29 -13.94 3.77 27.47
C ARG A 29 -13.40 3.74 28.90
N LYS A 30 -13.73 2.72 29.69
CA LYS A 30 -13.19 2.55 31.04
C LYS A 30 -11.69 2.30 31.07
N GLU A 31 -11.15 1.59 30.07
CA GLU A 31 -9.69 1.39 29.96
C GLU A 31 -8.95 2.66 29.53
N ALA A 32 -9.54 3.45 28.62
CA ALA A 32 -9.02 4.76 28.23
C ALA A 32 -9.03 5.74 29.41
N GLU A 33 -10.14 5.84 30.15
CA GLU A 33 -10.22 6.65 31.38
C GLU A 33 -9.19 6.19 32.42
N ARG A 34 -8.95 4.88 32.55
CA ARG A 34 -7.92 4.34 33.45
C ARG A 34 -6.50 4.71 33.01
N LEU A 35 -6.24 4.75 31.70
CA LEU A 35 -4.94 5.16 31.14
C LEU A 35 -4.72 6.67 31.32
N GLU A 36 -5.72 7.49 31.02
CA GLU A 36 -5.68 8.95 31.15
C GLU A 36 -5.56 9.39 32.62
N GLN A 37 -6.23 8.70 33.54
CA GLN A 37 -6.07 8.93 35.00
C GLN A 37 -4.80 8.27 35.56
N SER A 38 -4.07 7.47 34.78
CA SER A 38 -2.86 6.81 35.24
C SER A 38 -1.72 7.80 35.38
N ALA A 39 -1.12 7.86 36.57
CA ALA A 39 0.12 8.60 36.81
C ALA A 39 1.28 8.15 35.89
N LEU A 40 1.15 6.98 35.23
CA LEU A 40 2.14 6.46 34.30
C LEU A 40 2.31 7.31 33.03
N GLU A 41 1.26 7.94 32.50
CA GLU A 41 1.40 8.84 31.34
C GLU A 41 2.13 10.12 31.72
N LYS A 42 1.78 10.73 32.86
CA LYS A 42 2.52 11.88 33.39
C LYS A 42 3.99 11.58 33.65
N ILE A 43 4.28 10.41 34.23
CA ILE A 43 5.65 9.95 34.42
C ILE A 43 6.34 9.78 33.05
N LYS A 44 5.67 9.18 32.06
CA LYS A 44 6.24 9.00 30.72
C LYS A 44 6.54 10.33 30.03
N GLU A 45 5.67 11.33 30.19
CA GLU A 45 5.90 12.69 29.69
C GLU A 45 7.10 13.34 30.38
N GLU A 46 7.19 13.28 31.71
CA GLU A 46 8.33 13.80 32.48
C GLU A 46 9.66 13.15 32.06
N TRP A 47 9.66 11.83 31.83
CA TRP A 47 10.83 11.10 31.35
C TRP A 47 11.19 11.47 29.91
N SER A 48 10.21 11.63 29.02
CA SER A 48 10.45 12.03 27.63
C SER A 48 11.06 13.44 27.55
N PHE A 49 10.57 14.36 28.38
CA PHE A 49 11.09 15.72 28.47
C PHE A 49 12.52 15.76 29.02
N ALA A 50 12.78 14.99 30.09
CA ALA A 50 14.14 14.87 30.64
C ALA A 50 15.13 14.28 29.63
N ALA A 51 14.72 13.27 28.86
CA ALA A 51 15.53 12.69 27.79
C ALA A 51 15.83 13.70 26.67
N GLU A 52 14.85 14.53 26.29
CA GLU A 52 15.04 15.57 25.29
C GLU A 52 15.99 16.68 25.78
N CYS A 53 15.86 17.11 27.04
CA CYS A 53 16.80 18.05 27.66
C CYS A 53 18.23 17.51 27.71
N GLN A 54 18.40 16.22 28.01
CA GLN A 54 19.70 15.56 28.01
C GLN A 54 20.31 15.48 26.61
N ARG A 55 19.50 15.15 25.58
CA ARG A 55 19.94 15.13 24.18
C ARG A 55 20.36 16.52 23.67
N LYS A 56 19.75 17.59 24.19
CA LYS A 56 20.11 18.99 23.91
C LYS A 56 21.24 19.55 24.80
N GLY A 57 21.76 18.76 25.74
CA GLY A 57 22.91 19.11 26.59
C GLY A 57 22.58 20.04 27.76
N ILE A 58 21.33 20.09 28.22
CA ILE A 58 20.89 20.97 29.31
C ILE A 58 21.22 20.32 30.67
N PRO A 59 21.90 21.02 31.60
CA PRO A 59 22.16 20.51 32.95
C PRO A 59 20.86 20.27 33.74
N GLN A 60 20.81 19.17 34.48
CA GLN A 60 19.63 18.74 35.25
C GLN A 60 19.06 19.80 36.21
N ALA A 61 19.92 20.67 36.77
CA ALA A 61 19.53 21.74 37.68
C ALA A 61 18.63 22.83 37.03
N GLN A 62 18.54 22.87 35.70
CA GLN A 62 17.79 23.90 34.98
C GLN A 62 16.33 23.53 34.73
N TYR A 63 16.01 22.24 34.64
CA TYR A 63 14.65 21.73 34.39
C TYR A 63 14.07 20.89 35.54
N CYS A 64 14.89 20.49 36.52
CA CYS A 64 14.40 19.91 37.77
C CYS A 64 14.42 20.96 38.88
N LYS A 65 13.25 21.36 39.38
CA LYS A 65 13.10 22.21 40.57
C LYS A 65 12.42 21.43 41.68
N ASN A 66 13.06 21.34 42.84
CA ASN A 66 12.53 20.68 44.03
C ASN A 66 12.03 19.24 43.80
N GLY A 67 12.71 18.47 42.93
CA GLY A 67 12.37 17.08 42.64
C GLY A 67 11.26 16.86 41.59
N PHE A 68 10.68 17.93 41.03
CA PHE A 68 9.71 17.88 39.94
C PHE A 68 10.33 18.39 38.63
N VAL A 69 9.99 17.73 37.52
CA VAL A 69 10.41 18.14 36.18
C VAL A 69 9.45 19.22 35.69
N ASP A 70 9.97 20.42 35.45
CA ASP A 70 9.18 21.55 34.92
C ASP A 70 9.00 21.37 33.41
N THR A 71 7.86 20.81 33.00
CA THR A 71 7.50 20.54 31.59
C THR A 71 6.99 21.78 30.84
N SER A 72 7.10 22.99 31.41
CA SER A 72 6.58 24.19 30.77
C SER A 72 7.42 24.62 29.55
N ALA A 73 6.75 24.75 28.40
CA ALA A 73 7.33 25.07 27.09
C ALA A 73 8.20 26.35 27.03
N ARG A 74 8.07 27.25 28.03
CA ARG A 74 8.79 28.53 28.11
C ARG A 74 10.30 28.40 28.31
N LEU A 75 10.82 27.24 28.72
CA LEU A 75 12.26 26.98 28.80
C LEU A 75 12.88 26.67 27.42
N LEU A 76 12.12 26.06 26.51
CA LEU A 76 12.56 25.72 25.16
C LEU A 76 12.51 26.94 24.23
N ASP A 77 11.48 27.80 24.35
CA ASP A 77 11.30 28.99 23.50
C ASP A 77 12.39 30.06 23.68
N LYS A 78 12.96 30.19 24.89
CA LYS A 78 13.96 31.24 25.19
C LYS A 78 15.29 31.07 24.44
N MET A 79 15.52 29.93 23.79
CA MET A 79 16.76 29.68 23.04
C MET A 79 16.56 29.53 21.53
N GLU A 80 15.33 29.40 21.01
CA GLU A 80 15.09 29.39 19.56
C GLU A 80 15.56 30.70 18.90
N GLN A 81 15.45 31.82 19.60
CA GLN A 81 15.92 33.13 19.09
C GLN A 81 17.46 33.25 19.00
N GLY A 82 18.23 32.43 19.73
CA GLY A 82 19.70 32.47 19.72
C GLY A 82 20.38 31.38 18.89
N SER A 83 19.64 30.36 18.44
CA SER A 83 20.18 29.14 17.83
C SER A 83 19.87 28.97 16.33
N LEU A 84 19.05 29.84 15.74
CA LEU A 84 18.78 29.89 14.28
C LEU A 84 20.03 30.16 13.42
N ALA A 85 21.19 30.50 14.01
CA ALA A 85 22.45 30.64 13.31
C ALA A 85 23.38 29.40 13.38
N ARG A 86 23.12 28.42 14.26
CA ARG A 86 23.98 27.24 14.42
C ARG A 86 23.20 26.05 15.02
N ARG A 87 22.74 25.15 14.16
CA ARG A 87 22.72 23.67 14.29
C ARG A 87 21.46 23.06 13.67
N SER A 88 21.59 22.71 12.39
CA SER A 88 20.99 21.51 11.82
C SER A 88 21.64 20.28 12.47
N SER A 89 21.08 19.81 13.57
CA SER A 89 21.37 18.47 14.09
C SER A 89 20.25 18.02 15.02
N CYS A 90 19.36 17.16 14.53
CA CYS A 90 18.58 16.31 15.41
C CYS A 90 18.67 14.87 14.88
N ALA A 91 19.55 14.09 15.52
CA ALA A 91 19.78 12.69 15.26
C ALA A 91 19.14 11.81 16.34
N LYS A 92 18.37 10.80 15.90
CA LYS A 92 18.13 9.47 16.53
C LYS A 92 17.24 9.35 17.79
N ASP A 93 16.17 8.57 17.70
CA ASP A 93 16.03 7.25 18.34
C ASP A 93 14.74 6.55 17.86
N GLY A 94 14.66 5.26 17.54
CA GLY A 94 15.57 4.17 17.92
C GLY A 94 15.64 3.01 16.92
N ALA A 95 16.78 2.33 17.00
CA ALA A 95 17.02 0.92 16.67
C ALA A 95 16.50 0.37 15.33
N ARG A 96 17.11 0.81 14.22
CA ARG A 96 17.61 -0.14 13.22
C ARG A 96 19.03 0.29 12.86
N ARG A 97 19.93 -0.68 12.67
CA ARG A 97 21.22 -0.43 12.03
C ARG A 97 20.92 0.35 10.75
N SER A 98 21.20 1.66 10.73
CA SER A 98 21.20 2.43 9.48
C SER A 98 22.29 1.78 8.65
N SER A 99 21.86 0.85 7.80
CA SER A 99 22.73 0.07 6.96
C SER A 99 23.48 1.07 6.09
N ARG A 100 24.82 1.02 6.10
CA ARG A 100 25.71 1.93 5.37
C ARG A 100 25.37 2.13 3.87
N PHE A 101 24.47 1.31 3.34
CA PHE A 101 24.08 1.28 1.93
C PHE A 101 22.62 1.72 1.70
N VAL A 102 21.93 2.21 2.73
CA VAL A 102 20.50 2.53 2.68
C VAL A 102 20.30 4.03 2.89
N PHE A 103 19.59 4.66 1.98
CA PHE A 103 19.18 6.05 2.05
C PHE A 103 17.68 6.11 2.34
N GLU A 104 17.30 6.81 3.40
CA GLU A 104 15.91 6.95 3.83
C GLU A 104 15.54 8.44 3.85
N LEU A 105 14.40 8.79 3.25
CA LEU A 105 13.87 10.15 3.24
C LEU A 105 12.36 10.09 3.45
N CYS A 106 11.85 10.87 4.40
CA CYS A 106 10.41 10.94 4.63
C CYS A 106 9.93 12.33 5.03
N GLY A 107 8.69 12.63 4.65
CA GLY A 107 7.97 13.83 5.07
C GLY A 107 7.71 14.84 3.95
N GLU A 108 6.58 15.52 4.07
CA GLU A 108 6.00 16.38 3.02
C GLU A 108 6.77 17.69 2.79
N HIS A 109 7.81 17.95 3.57
CA HIS A 109 8.65 19.15 3.38
C HIS A 109 9.67 18.97 2.26
N TRP A 110 9.98 17.72 1.88
CA TRP A 110 10.94 17.43 0.81
C TRP A 110 10.29 17.63 -0.55
N LYS A 111 10.75 18.64 -1.28
CA LYS A 111 10.34 18.91 -2.67
C LYS A 111 11.35 18.38 -3.68
N GLU A 112 12.61 18.28 -3.28
CA GLU A 112 13.73 17.87 -4.11
C GLU A 112 14.66 16.96 -3.30
N LEU A 113 15.42 16.11 -4.00
CA LEU A 113 16.46 15.29 -3.39
C LEU A 113 17.69 16.14 -3.08
N PRO A 114 18.43 15.85 -1.98
CA PRO A 114 19.64 16.59 -1.64
C PRO A 114 20.73 16.38 -2.69
N ASP A 115 21.39 17.45 -3.13
CA ASP A 115 22.44 17.41 -4.16
C ASP A 115 23.61 16.48 -3.79
N THR A 116 23.91 16.36 -2.49
CA THR A 116 24.98 15.48 -1.97
C THR A 116 24.71 14.00 -2.21
N LEU A 117 23.47 13.62 -2.56
CA LEU A 117 23.13 12.23 -2.87
C LEU A 117 23.93 11.72 -4.06
N GLN A 118 24.25 12.59 -5.04
CA GLN A 118 25.05 12.25 -6.22
C GLN A 118 26.42 11.65 -5.86
N GLU A 119 27.01 12.05 -4.74
CA GLU A 119 28.33 11.57 -4.28
C GLU A 119 28.25 10.19 -3.59
N GLN A 120 27.05 9.75 -3.21
CA GLN A 120 26.82 8.55 -2.42
C GLN A 120 26.55 7.30 -3.28
N THR A 121 27.33 7.12 -4.35
CA THR A 121 27.16 6.02 -5.34
C THR A 121 27.29 4.60 -4.76
N HIS A 122 27.76 4.48 -3.51
CA HIS A 122 27.82 3.23 -2.76
C HIS A 122 26.46 2.75 -2.24
N LEU A 123 25.44 3.61 -2.25
CA LEU A 123 24.09 3.26 -1.85
C LEU A 123 23.51 2.18 -2.75
N LYS A 124 22.78 1.27 -2.12
CA LYS A 124 22.12 0.13 -2.76
C LYS A 124 20.61 0.21 -2.66
N GLU A 125 20.09 0.94 -1.69
CA GLU A 125 18.66 0.99 -1.40
C GLU A 125 18.25 2.43 -1.12
N TRP A 126 17.21 2.88 -1.80
CA TRP A 126 16.57 4.15 -1.55
C TRP A 126 15.14 3.89 -1.07
N HIS A 127 14.79 4.46 0.08
CA HIS A 127 13.44 4.43 0.64
C HIS A 127 12.98 5.87 0.86
N ILE A 128 12.28 6.42 -0.13
CA ILE A 128 11.79 7.80 -0.11
C ILE A 128 10.27 7.76 -0.12
N SER A 129 9.65 8.18 0.98
CA SER A 129 8.18 8.07 1.12
C SER A 129 7.54 9.32 1.69
N ASN A 130 6.29 9.57 1.29
CA ASN A 130 5.49 10.72 1.76
C ASN A 130 6.21 12.06 1.54
N THR A 131 6.77 12.28 0.34
CA THR A 131 7.42 13.54 -0.03
C THR A 131 6.68 14.23 -1.18
N LEU A 132 7.04 15.48 -1.46
CA LEU A 132 6.53 16.25 -2.60
C LEU A 132 7.49 16.22 -3.79
N ILE A 133 8.37 15.21 -3.88
CA ILE A 133 9.32 15.07 -4.98
C ILE A 133 8.58 14.72 -6.26
N GLN A 134 8.82 15.50 -7.32
CA GLN A 134 8.11 15.39 -8.60
C GLN A 134 8.86 14.62 -9.68
N SER A 135 10.18 14.47 -9.53
CA SER A 135 11.02 13.79 -10.52
C SER A 135 12.20 13.09 -9.86
N ILE A 136 12.63 11.98 -10.47
CA ILE A 136 13.87 11.32 -10.12
C ILE A 136 14.98 11.95 -10.97
N PRO A 137 16.11 12.36 -10.38
CA PRO A 137 17.20 13.01 -11.09
C PRO A 137 17.90 12.05 -12.06
N THR A 138 18.42 12.59 -13.17
CA THR A 138 19.10 11.81 -14.20
C THR A 138 20.39 11.15 -13.72
N TYR A 139 21.05 11.72 -12.70
CA TYR A 139 22.24 11.13 -12.07
C TYR A 139 21.97 9.79 -11.36
N ILE A 140 20.71 9.31 -11.34
CA ILE A 140 20.35 7.96 -10.88
C ILE A 140 21.19 6.87 -11.56
N GLU A 141 21.65 7.09 -12.79
CA GLU A 141 22.54 6.18 -13.51
C GLU A 141 23.87 5.89 -12.82
N LEU A 142 24.32 6.76 -11.92
CA LEU A 142 25.59 6.61 -11.20
C LEU A 142 25.51 5.50 -10.14
N PHE A 143 24.30 5.12 -9.70
CA PHE A 143 24.08 4.12 -8.66
C PHE A 143 24.08 2.70 -9.22
N GLN A 144 25.19 2.28 -9.85
CA GLN A 144 25.29 0.98 -10.51
C GLN A 144 25.07 -0.22 -9.56
N ALA A 145 25.28 -0.03 -8.25
CA ALA A 145 25.06 -1.06 -7.23
C ALA A 145 23.63 -1.06 -6.65
N MET A 146 22.73 -0.19 -7.13
CA MET A 146 21.35 -0.10 -6.67
C MET A 146 20.62 -1.42 -6.84
N ARG A 147 19.87 -1.82 -5.81
CA ARG A 147 19.05 -3.03 -5.73
C ARG A 147 17.59 -2.71 -5.48
N ILE A 148 17.31 -1.73 -4.62
CA ILE A 148 15.95 -1.38 -4.22
C ILE A 148 15.74 0.11 -4.45
N LEU A 149 14.72 0.46 -5.21
CA LEU A 149 14.26 1.82 -5.40
C LEU A 149 12.79 1.89 -4.95
N ASP A 150 12.59 2.24 -3.69
CA ASP A 150 11.29 2.34 -3.03
C ASP A 150 10.91 3.83 -2.89
N LEU A 151 9.99 4.27 -3.73
CA LEU A 151 9.55 5.66 -3.86
C LEU A 151 8.02 5.83 -3.71
N PRO A 152 7.35 5.23 -2.69
CA PRO A 152 5.91 5.25 -2.59
C PRO A 152 5.40 6.61 -2.09
N LYS A 153 4.19 7.01 -2.49
CA LYS A 153 3.51 8.22 -1.98
C LYS A 153 4.35 9.49 -2.17
N ASN A 154 4.84 9.69 -3.37
CA ASN A 154 5.49 10.95 -3.78
C ASN A 154 4.67 11.60 -4.90
N GLN A 155 5.17 12.67 -5.51
CA GLN A 155 4.50 13.36 -6.63
C GLN A 155 5.16 13.06 -7.98
N ILE A 156 5.82 11.90 -8.12
CA ILE A 156 6.63 11.59 -9.28
C ILE A 156 5.74 11.47 -10.53
N SER A 157 6.00 12.31 -11.52
CA SER A 157 5.22 12.39 -12.76
C SER A 157 5.78 11.53 -13.90
N HIS A 158 7.10 11.36 -13.93
CA HIS A 158 7.82 10.58 -14.93
C HIS A 158 9.06 9.92 -14.32
N LEU A 159 9.44 8.76 -14.87
CA LEU A 159 10.71 8.12 -14.59
C LEU A 159 11.74 8.48 -15.67
N PRO A 160 12.98 8.82 -15.29
CA PRO A 160 14.06 9.12 -16.24
C PRO A 160 14.45 7.86 -17.03
N ALA A 161 14.84 8.02 -18.30
CA ALA A 161 15.28 6.89 -19.13
C ALA A 161 16.57 6.24 -18.58
N GLU A 162 17.35 7.02 -17.85
CA GLU A 162 18.57 6.64 -17.15
C GLU A 162 18.36 5.49 -16.15
N ILE A 163 17.11 5.25 -15.69
CA ILE A 163 16.78 4.10 -14.84
C ILE A 163 17.18 2.76 -15.47
N GLY A 164 17.17 2.66 -16.81
CA GLY A 164 17.59 1.47 -17.56
C GLY A 164 19.05 1.08 -17.38
N ARG A 165 19.89 1.98 -16.84
CA ARG A 165 21.30 1.70 -16.54
C ARG A 165 21.47 0.93 -15.22
N LEU A 166 20.45 0.84 -14.38
CA LEU A 166 20.48 0.15 -13.09
C LEU A 166 20.35 -1.38 -13.24
N LYS A 167 21.39 -2.04 -13.79
CA LYS A 167 21.35 -3.49 -14.08
C LYS A 167 21.17 -4.40 -12.86
N ASN A 168 21.52 -3.92 -11.67
CA ASN A 168 21.40 -4.66 -10.41
C ASN A 168 20.08 -4.41 -9.68
N LEU A 169 19.19 -3.58 -10.23
CA LEU A 169 17.90 -3.26 -9.63
C LEU A 169 17.02 -4.51 -9.60
N LYS A 170 16.56 -4.87 -8.40
CA LYS A 170 15.70 -6.01 -8.12
C LYS A 170 14.27 -5.57 -7.83
N GLU A 171 14.11 -4.46 -7.14
CA GLU A 171 12.81 -3.97 -6.70
C GLU A 171 12.64 -2.51 -7.10
N LEU A 172 11.54 -2.22 -7.80
CA LEU A 172 11.11 -0.87 -8.10
C LEU A 172 9.67 -0.69 -7.62
N ASN A 173 9.51 0.19 -6.64
CA ASN A 173 8.20 0.61 -6.15
C ASN A 173 8.07 2.12 -6.36
N VAL A 174 7.11 2.50 -7.19
CA VAL A 174 6.73 3.89 -7.46
C VAL A 174 5.22 4.02 -7.31
N SER A 175 4.67 3.27 -6.34
CA SER A 175 3.24 3.28 -6.03
C SER A 175 2.78 4.61 -5.47
N PHE A 176 1.50 4.94 -5.67
CA PHE A 176 0.89 6.18 -5.18
C PHE A 176 1.67 7.44 -5.61
N ASN A 177 2.06 7.50 -6.88
CA ASN A 177 2.63 8.69 -7.51
C ASN A 177 1.65 9.26 -8.56
N HIS A 178 2.15 10.08 -9.49
CA HIS A 178 1.36 10.65 -10.59
C HIS A 178 1.94 10.25 -11.95
N LEU A 179 2.47 9.02 -12.05
CA LEU A 179 3.09 8.54 -13.29
C LEU A 179 2.07 8.47 -14.42
N THR A 180 2.39 9.16 -15.51
CA THR A 180 1.60 9.11 -16.75
C THR A 180 2.15 8.09 -17.75
N SER A 181 3.43 7.78 -17.66
CA SER A 181 4.15 6.88 -18.56
C SER A 181 5.35 6.24 -17.87
N VAL A 182 5.76 5.08 -18.37
CA VAL A 182 6.97 4.36 -17.95
C VAL A 182 7.94 4.34 -19.13
N PRO A 183 9.24 4.66 -18.93
CA PRO A 183 10.22 4.68 -20.01
C PRO A 183 10.53 3.26 -20.51
N ALA A 184 10.66 3.11 -21.83
CA ALA A 184 11.05 1.84 -22.47
C ALA A 184 12.39 1.29 -21.94
N ALA A 185 13.32 2.18 -21.58
CA ALA A 185 14.62 1.84 -21.01
C ALA A 185 14.54 1.01 -19.71
N LEU A 186 13.43 1.05 -18.98
CA LEU A 186 13.23 0.18 -17.81
C LEU A 186 13.27 -1.31 -18.18
N GLY A 187 12.94 -1.66 -19.44
CA GLY A 187 13.08 -3.01 -19.97
C GLY A 187 14.52 -3.55 -19.94
N ASP A 188 15.52 -2.68 -19.84
CA ASP A 188 16.92 -3.09 -19.79
C ASP A 188 17.40 -3.49 -18.39
N CYS A 189 16.57 -3.34 -17.35
CA CYS A 189 16.85 -3.74 -15.97
C CYS A 189 16.54 -5.23 -15.76
N VAL A 190 17.30 -6.09 -16.44
CA VAL A 190 17.05 -7.56 -16.54
C VAL A 190 17.00 -8.28 -15.17
N GLY A 191 17.58 -7.68 -14.13
CA GLY A 191 17.58 -8.20 -12.75
C GLY A 191 16.31 -7.91 -11.94
N LEU A 192 15.32 -7.20 -12.48
CA LEU A 192 14.10 -6.86 -11.76
C LEU A 192 13.27 -8.10 -11.43
N GLU A 193 12.85 -8.17 -10.16
CA GLU A 193 12.07 -9.24 -9.55
C GLU A 193 10.69 -8.74 -9.10
N ARG A 194 10.57 -7.46 -8.70
CA ARG A 194 9.34 -6.84 -8.20
C ARG A 194 9.10 -5.47 -8.82
N LEU A 195 7.88 -5.25 -9.31
CA LEU A 195 7.40 -3.99 -9.88
C LEU A 195 6.08 -3.58 -9.24
N ASP A 196 6.05 -2.40 -8.62
CA ASP A 196 4.82 -1.79 -8.11
C ASP A 196 4.63 -0.40 -8.73
N PHE A 197 3.66 -0.31 -9.64
CA PHE A 197 3.16 0.91 -10.29
C PHE A 197 1.74 1.26 -9.85
N SER A 198 1.28 0.70 -8.73
CA SER A 198 -0.10 0.90 -8.28
C SER A 198 -0.41 2.35 -7.92
N GLY A 199 -1.67 2.77 -8.05
CA GLY A 199 -2.13 4.05 -7.53
C GLY A 199 -1.51 5.28 -8.22
N ASN A 200 -1.08 5.16 -9.48
CA ASN A 200 -0.59 6.27 -10.29
C ASN A 200 -1.71 7.04 -11.01
N LEU A 201 -2.96 6.56 -10.91
CA LEU A 201 -4.23 7.17 -11.35
C LEU A 201 -4.37 7.43 -12.85
N GLU A 202 -3.31 7.80 -13.56
CA GLU A 202 -3.31 8.21 -14.97
C GLU A 202 -2.61 7.23 -15.91
N LEU A 203 -1.92 6.21 -15.37
CA LEU A 203 -1.20 5.24 -16.18
C LEU A 203 -2.19 4.36 -16.99
N THR A 204 -2.02 4.33 -18.31
CA THR A 204 -2.90 3.62 -19.26
C THR A 204 -2.23 2.49 -20.00
N GLU A 205 -0.92 2.58 -20.21
CA GLU A 205 -0.13 1.62 -20.98
C GLU A 205 1.26 1.42 -20.36
N LEU A 206 1.89 0.31 -20.75
CA LEU A 206 3.27 -0.01 -20.40
C LEU A 206 4.05 -0.28 -21.70
N PRO A 207 5.32 0.15 -21.79
CA PRO A 207 6.12 -0.08 -22.99
C PRO A 207 6.37 -1.56 -23.22
N PHE A 208 6.44 -1.96 -24.49
CA PHE A 208 6.61 -3.36 -24.89
C PHE A 208 7.95 -3.93 -24.40
N GLU A 209 8.97 -3.08 -24.27
CA GLU A 209 10.32 -3.40 -23.82
C GLU A 209 10.35 -4.01 -22.42
N LEU A 210 9.34 -3.76 -21.56
CA LEU A 210 9.23 -4.46 -20.27
C LEU A 210 9.07 -5.97 -20.40
N SER A 211 8.71 -6.47 -21.60
CA SER A 211 8.70 -7.90 -21.87
C SER A 211 10.09 -8.56 -21.76
N ASN A 212 11.17 -7.78 -21.74
CA ASN A 212 12.54 -8.27 -21.51
C ASN A 212 12.80 -8.66 -20.04
N LEU A 213 11.93 -8.25 -19.11
CA LEU A 213 12.08 -8.50 -17.69
C LEU A 213 11.67 -9.94 -17.32
N LYS A 214 12.57 -10.89 -17.56
CA LYS A 214 12.28 -12.33 -17.40
C LYS A 214 12.29 -12.83 -15.95
N GLN A 215 12.87 -12.07 -15.03
CA GLN A 215 13.00 -12.43 -13.61
C GLN A 215 11.86 -11.88 -12.73
N VAL A 216 10.95 -11.09 -13.30
CA VAL A 216 9.87 -10.46 -12.56
C VAL A 216 8.89 -11.53 -12.07
N THR A 217 8.71 -11.57 -10.76
CA THR A 217 7.78 -12.47 -10.05
C THR A 217 6.55 -11.75 -9.53
N PHE A 218 6.63 -10.43 -9.31
CA PHE A 218 5.58 -9.62 -8.73
C PHE A 218 5.35 -8.37 -9.58
N VAL A 219 4.12 -8.20 -10.06
CA VAL A 219 3.67 -6.98 -10.75
C VAL A 219 2.38 -6.50 -10.11
N ASP A 220 2.38 -5.25 -9.69
CA ASP A 220 1.19 -4.55 -9.23
C ASP A 220 0.99 -3.29 -10.08
N ILE A 221 -0.08 -3.27 -10.85
CA ILE A 221 -0.53 -2.12 -11.65
C ILE A 221 -1.95 -1.71 -11.26
N SER A 222 -2.37 -2.04 -10.04
CA SER A 222 -3.69 -1.70 -9.51
C SER A 222 -3.94 -0.20 -9.42
N ALA A 223 -5.21 0.22 -9.34
CA ALA A 223 -5.60 1.62 -9.16
C ALA A 223 -5.06 2.58 -10.25
N ASN A 224 -5.11 2.13 -11.51
CA ASN A 224 -4.71 2.87 -12.70
C ASN A 224 -5.87 2.96 -13.72
N LYS A 225 -5.58 3.21 -15.01
CA LYS A 225 -6.57 3.33 -16.09
C LYS A 225 -6.38 2.32 -17.22
N PHE A 226 -5.78 1.16 -16.95
CA PHE A 226 -5.58 0.12 -17.97
C PHE A 226 -6.91 -0.41 -18.51
N ALA A 227 -7.04 -0.48 -19.84
CA ALA A 227 -8.21 -1.01 -20.53
C ALA A 227 -8.11 -2.52 -20.82
N SER A 228 -6.90 -3.05 -20.87
CA SER A 228 -6.59 -4.48 -20.98
C SER A 228 -5.31 -4.80 -20.20
N VAL A 229 -5.04 -6.08 -19.92
CA VAL A 229 -3.76 -6.49 -19.33
C VAL A 229 -2.65 -6.24 -20.36
N PRO A 230 -1.60 -5.46 -20.05
CA PRO A 230 -0.56 -5.12 -21.02
C PRO A 230 0.17 -6.35 -21.58
N ILE A 231 0.41 -6.36 -22.90
CA ILE A 231 1.06 -7.49 -23.59
C ILE A 231 2.45 -7.79 -23.01
N CYS A 232 3.17 -6.76 -22.53
CA CYS A 232 4.47 -6.95 -21.91
C CYS A 232 4.41 -7.80 -20.64
N VAL A 233 3.37 -7.65 -19.81
CA VAL A 233 3.14 -8.44 -18.60
C VAL A 233 2.86 -9.90 -18.95
N LEU A 234 2.07 -10.15 -20.01
CA LEU A 234 1.80 -11.50 -20.52
C LEU A 234 3.05 -12.25 -21.03
N ARG A 235 4.17 -11.53 -21.21
CA ARG A 235 5.46 -12.08 -21.69
C ARG A 235 6.51 -12.20 -20.58
N MET A 236 6.10 -12.11 -19.31
CA MET A 236 6.93 -12.34 -18.13
C MET A 236 6.74 -13.79 -17.63
N PRO A 237 7.62 -14.75 -18.00
CA PRO A 237 7.40 -16.17 -17.73
C PRO A 237 7.48 -16.54 -16.25
N SER A 238 8.21 -15.76 -15.44
CA SER A 238 8.42 -16.03 -14.01
C SER A 238 7.37 -15.37 -13.11
N LEU A 239 6.33 -14.75 -13.69
CA LEU A 239 5.35 -13.97 -12.95
C LEU A 239 4.48 -14.86 -12.07
N GLN A 240 4.49 -14.63 -10.76
CA GLN A 240 3.75 -15.40 -9.76
C GLN A 240 2.58 -14.60 -9.18
N TRP A 241 2.71 -13.28 -9.10
CA TRP A 241 1.70 -12.39 -8.54
C TRP A 241 1.40 -11.25 -9.50
N LEU A 242 0.14 -11.14 -9.90
CA LEU A 242 -0.35 -10.06 -10.75
C LEU A 242 -1.56 -9.39 -10.10
N ASP A 243 -1.43 -8.11 -9.79
CA ASP A 243 -2.56 -7.28 -9.36
C ASP A 243 -2.85 -6.21 -10.42
N VAL A 244 -4.05 -6.28 -10.99
CA VAL A 244 -4.58 -5.30 -11.93
C VAL A 244 -5.94 -4.75 -11.46
N SER A 245 -6.20 -4.83 -10.15
CA SER A 245 -7.45 -4.36 -9.54
C SER A 245 -7.65 -2.85 -9.69
N SER A 246 -8.89 -2.38 -9.57
CA SER A 246 -9.24 -0.95 -9.68
C SER A 246 -8.75 -0.31 -10.98
N ASN A 247 -8.98 -0.98 -12.11
CA ASN A 247 -8.67 -0.52 -13.46
C ASN A 247 -9.96 -0.41 -14.30
N ARG A 248 -9.81 -0.28 -15.63
CA ARG A 248 -10.92 -0.18 -16.58
C ARG A 248 -10.98 -1.40 -17.51
N LEU A 249 -10.51 -2.56 -17.04
CA LEU A 249 -10.48 -3.79 -17.84
C LEU A 249 -11.90 -4.18 -18.23
N SER A 250 -12.18 -4.28 -19.53
CA SER A 250 -13.44 -4.81 -20.07
C SER A 250 -13.33 -6.28 -20.47
N ASP A 251 -12.11 -6.73 -20.75
CA ASP A 251 -11.82 -8.08 -21.20
C ASP A 251 -10.44 -8.55 -20.72
N LEU A 252 -10.20 -9.86 -20.77
CA LEU A 252 -8.93 -10.51 -20.51
C LEU A 252 -8.38 -11.17 -21.79
N PRO A 253 -7.10 -10.96 -22.12
CA PRO A 253 -6.53 -11.50 -23.35
C PRO A 253 -6.49 -13.04 -23.34
N GLN A 254 -6.65 -13.68 -24.50
CA GLN A 254 -6.58 -15.13 -24.62
C GLN A 254 -5.15 -15.68 -24.38
N ASP A 255 -4.13 -14.89 -24.72
CA ASP A 255 -2.70 -15.18 -24.52
C ASP A 255 -2.25 -15.23 -23.04
N MET A 256 -3.18 -15.18 -22.08
CA MET A 256 -2.88 -15.25 -20.64
C MET A 256 -2.35 -16.60 -20.20
N ASP A 257 -2.63 -17.66 -20.96
CA ASP A 257 -2.13 -19.02 -20.75
C ASP A 257 -0.59 -19.12 -20.73
N ARG A 258 0.12 -18.12 -21.26
CA ARG A 258 1.58 -17.99 -21.19
C ARG A 258 2.14 -17.77 -19.78
N LEU A 259 1.31 -17.33 -18.83
CA LEU A 259 1.72 -17.06 -17.45
C LEU A 259 1.73 -18.35 -16.62
N GLU A 260 2.59 -19.31 -17.01
CA GLU A 260 2.63 -20.67 -16.45
C GLU A 260 2.92 -20.69 -14.94
N GLU A 261 3.66 -19.70 -14.43
CA GLU A 261 4.04 -19.57 -13.03
C GLU A 261 3.05 -18.77 -12.17
N LEU A 262 1.95 -18.27 -12.75
CA LEU A 262 1.04 -17.37 -12.03
C LEU A 262 0.28 -18.10 -10.94
N GLN A 263 0.40 -17.61 -9.70
CA GLN A 263 -0.22 -18.16 -8.50
C GLN A 263 -1.37 -17.32 -7.99
N THR A 264 -1.22 -16.00 -8.05
CA THR A 264 -2.23 -15.06 -7.58
C THR A 264 -2.56 -14.06 -8.67
N PHE A 265 -3.86 -13.94 -8.97
CA PHE A 265 -4.36 -12.97 -9.92
C PHE A 265 -5.53 -12.16 -9.34
N LEU A 266 -5.34 -10.85 -9.22
CA LEU A 266 -6.31 -9.93 -8.63
C LEU A 266 -6.90 -9.00 -9.70
N LEU A 267 -8.22 -9.09 -9.89
CA LEU A 267 -9.02 -8.40 -10.90
C LEU A 267 -10.15 -7.55 -10.31
N TYR A 268 -10.23 -7.44 -8.99
CA TYR A 268 -11.29 -6.70 -8.31
C TYR A 268 -11.42 -5.24 -8.79
N ARG A 269 -12.63 -4.69 -8.80
CA ARG A 269 -13.00 -3.37 -9.34
C ARG A 269 -12.54 -3.13 -10.78
N ASN A 270 -13.00 -4.02 -11.66
CA ASN A 270 -12.89 -3.85 -13.11
C ASN A 270 -14.29 -3.97 -13.75
N LYS A 271 -14.36 -3.80 -15.08
CA LYS A 271 -15.60 -3.84 -15.86
C LYS A 271 -15.73 -5.13 -16.67
N LEU A 272 -15.18 -6.23 -16.13
CA LEU A 272 -15.17 -7.53 -16.79
C LEU A 272 -16.60 -8.09 -16.86
N THR A 273 -17.00 -8.51 -18.06
CA THR A 273 -18.31 -9.14 -18.28
C THR A 273 -18.23 -10.67 -18.34
N TYR A 274 -17.07 -11.19 -18.75
CA TYR A 274 -16.81 -12.61 -18.79
C TYR A 274 -15.37 -12.93 -18.40
N LEU A 275 -15.12 -14.20 -18.05
CA LEU A 275 -13.78 -14.74 -17.84
C LEU A 275 -13.45 -15.76 -18.95
N PRO A 276 -12.30 -15.67 -19.63
CA PRO A 276 -11.97 -16.58 -20.72
C PRO A 276 -11.59 -17.97 -20.21
N GLN A 277 -11.83 -19.00 -21.03
CA GLN A 277 -11.40 -20.37 -20.73
C GLN A 277 -9.88 -20.52 -20.59
N ALA A 278 -9.09 -19.58 -21.13
CA ALA A 278 -7.64 -19.54 -20.99
C ALA A 278 -7.19 -19.56 -19.51
N LEU A 279 -8.01 -19.07 -18.57
CA LEU A 279 -7.70 -19.15 -17.13
C LEU A 279 -7.61 -20.59 -16.61
N LEU A 280 -8.29 -21.55 -17.26
CA LEU A 280 -8.20 -22.97 -16.89
C LEU A 280 -6.83 -23.58 -17.23
N ASN A 281 -6.08 -22.96 -18.15
CA ASN A 281 -4.75 -23.43 -18.53
C ASN A 281 -3.66 -23.01 -17.52
N LEU A 282 -3.99 -22.11 -16.58
CA LEU A 282 -3.08 -21.63 -15.54
C LEU A 282 -2.98 -22.64 -14.39
N LYS A 283 -2.18 -23.69 -14.59
CA LYS A 283 -2.07 -24.84 -13.68
C LYS A 283 -1.60 -24.50 -12.26
N LYS A 284 -0.86 -23.40 -12.09
CA LYS A 284 -0.31 -22.95 -10.80
C LYS A 284 -1.20 -21.91 -10.11
N LEU A 285 -2.32 -21.51 -10.72
CA LEU A 285 -3.17 -20.47 -10.15
C LEU A 285 -3.87 -21.00 -8.89
N THR A 286 -3.60 -20.35 -7.77
CA THR A 286 -4.13 -20.69 -6.44
C THR A 286 -5.14 -19.69 -5.94
N LEU A 287 -5.11 -18.45 -6.41
CA LEU A 287 -6.01 -17.39 -5.98
C LEU A 287 -6.41 -16.52 -7.17
N LEU A 288 -7.73 -16.43 -7.39
CA LEU A 288 -8.34 -15.55 -8.36
C LEU A 288 -9.41 -14.70 -7.67
N VAL A 289 -9.21 -13.38 -7.64
CA VAL A 289 -10.17 -12.43 -7.07
C VAL A 289 -10.77 -11.58 -8.17
N VAL A 290 -12.09 -11.56 -8.33
CA VAL A 290 -12.79 -10.86 -9.42
C VAL A 290 -13.95 -10.03 -8.88
N SER A 291 -14.32 -8.96 -9.60
CA SER A 291 -15.59 -8.26 -9.38
C SER A 291 -16.79 -9.09 -9.87
N GLY A 292 -17.77 -9.28 -9.01
CA GLY A 292 -19.04 -9.94 -9.34
C GLY A 292 -20.09 -9.01 -9.92
N ASP A 293 -19.85 -7.70 -9.98
CA ASP A 293 -20.89 -6.70 -10.33
C ASP A 293 -21.35 -6.73 -11.78
N HIS A 294 -20.44 -7.10 -12.67
CA HIS A 294 -20.65 -7.10 -14.11
C HIS A 294 -20.47 -8.48 -14.74
N LEU A 295 -20.09 -9.49 -13.94
CA LEU A 295 -19.75 -10.81 -14.43
C LEU A 295 -21.01 -11.61 -14.78
N VAL A 296 -21.21 -11.86 -16.08
CA VAL A 296 -22.35 -12.62 -16.60
C VAL A 296 -21.98 -14.10 -16.79
N GLU A 297 -20.77 -14.36 -17.29
CA GLU A 297 -20.32 -15.72 -17.63
C GLU A 297 -18.90 -15.99 -17.13
N PHE A 298 -18.67 -17.17 -16.58
CA PHE A 298 -17.34 -17.67 -16.26
C PHE A 298 -17.28 -19.19 -16.41
N PRO A 299 -16.10 -19.79 -16.67
CA PRO A 299 -15.98 -21.23 -16.79
C PRO A 299 -16.34 -21.92 -15.48
N SER A 300 -17.41 -22.73 -15.47
CA SER A 300 -17.88 -23.45 -14.28
C SER A 300 -16.82 -24.39 -13.69
N ALA A 301 -15.88 -24.84 -14.53
CA ALA A 301 -14.72 -25.64 -14.11
C ALA A 301 -13.74 -24.91 -13.17
N LEU A 302 -13.81 -23.57 -13.05
CA LEU A 302 -13.03 -22.82 -12.05
C LEU A 302 -13.56 -23.03 -10.63
N CYS A 303 -14.83 -23.41 -10.47
CA CYS A 303 -15.47 -23.64 -9.17
C CYS A 303 -15.56 -25.13 -8.80
N ASP A 304 -14.86 -26.00 -9.52
CA ASP A 304 -14.88 -27.43 -9.26
C ASP A 304 -14.10 -27.74 -7.98
N GLU A 305 -14.68 -28.54 -7.06
CA GLU A 305 -14.09 -28.82 -5.74
C GLU A 305 -12.72 -29.53 -5.80
N SER A 306 -12.35 -30.06 -6.98
CA SER A 306 -11.07 -30.73 -7.22
C SER A 306 -9.91 -29.77 -7.52
N SER A 307 -10.19 -28.49 -7.75
CA SER A 307 -9.18 -27.49 -8.08
C SER A 307 -8.58 -26.85 -6.81
N PRO A 308 -7.25 -26.69 -6.71
CA PRO A 308 -6.62 -25.91 -5.64
C PRO A 308 -6.89 -24.39 -5.75
N LEU A 309 -7.65 -23.97 -6.77
CA LEU A 309 -7.95 -22.57 -7.04
C LEU A 309 -8.97 -22.00 -6.04
N LYS A 310 -8.53 -21.03 -5.24
CA LYS A 310 -9.39 -20.16 -4.43
C LYS A 310 -10.00 -19.09 -5.34
N PHE A 311 -11.25 -19.26 -5.71
CA PHE A 311 -12.01 -18.26 -6.45
C PHE A 311 -12.81 -17.37 -5.49
N VAL A 312 -12.58 -16.05 -5.53
CA VAL A 312 -13.28 -15.06 -4.71
C VAL A 312 -13.95 -14.04 -5.62
N SER A 313 -15.28 -14.01 -5.60
CA SER A 313 -16.08 -12.98 -6.29
C SER A 313 -16.59 -11.95 -5.28
N LEU A 314 -16.22 -10.69 -5.47
CA LEU A 314 -16.62 -9.57 -4.62
C LEU A 314 -17.64 -8.71 -5.37
N MET A 315 -18.80 -8.44 -4.78
CA MET A 315 -19.79 -7.51 -5.36
C MET A 315 -19.71 -6.14 -4.67
N ASP A 316 -19.54 -5.08 -5.46
CA ASP A 316 -19.75 -3.68 -5.09
C ASP A 316 -21.24 -3.46 -4.73
N ASN A 317 -21.49 -2.86 -3.57
CA ASN A 317 -22.86 -2.60 -3.11
C ASN A 317 -23.34 -1.22 -3.63
N PRO A 318 -24.37 -1.14 -4.49
CA PRO A 318 -24.73 0.08 -5.22
C PRO A 318 -25.52 1.14 -4.41
N LEU A 319 -25.49 1.11 -3.07
CA LEU A 319 -26.19 2.11 -2.24
C LEU A 319 -25.59 3.54 -2.32
N ALA A 320 -24.52 3.73 -3.09
CA ALA A 320 -23.89 5.04 -3.32
C ALA A 320 -24.61 5.94 -4.36
N LYS A 321 -25.71 5.49 -4.98
CA LYS A 321 -26.45 6.29 -5.98
C LYS A 321 -27.78 6.88 -5.50
N THR A 322 -28.00 6.99 -4.20
CA THR A 322 -29.08 7.81 -3.64
C THR A 322 -28.47 9.02 -2.95
N GLY A 323 -28.82 10.20 -3.46
CA GLY A 323 -28.16 11.47 -3.22
C GLY A 323 -27.91 11.82 -1.75
N CYS A 324 -26.73 12.38 -1.51
CA CYS A 324 -26.47 13.21 -0.36
C CYS A 324 -25.81 14.49 -0.87
N GLU A 325 -26.64 15.49 -1.13
CA GLU A 325 -26.19 16.87 -1.09
C GLU A 325 -25.72 17.19 0.35
N GLN A 326 -24.55 17.83 0.43
CA GLN A 326 -24.09 18.70 1.51
C GLN A 326 -23.96 18.10 2.92
N GLY A 327 -22.72 17.87 3.35
CA GLY A 327 -22.40 17.78 4.78
C GLY A 327 -21.01 17.23 5.09
N GLN A 328 -19.99 18.10 5.02
CA GLN A 328 -18.65 17.95 5.65
C GLN A 328 -18.00 16.55 5.55
N GLU A 329 -17.49 16.21 4.36
CA GLU A 329 -16.50 15.14 4.23
C GLU A 329 -15.12 15.65 4.70
N SER A 330 -14.52 14.94 5.65
CA SER A 330 -13.09 14.94 5.87
C SER A 330 -12.38 14.72 4.53
N SER A 331 -11.46 15.62 4.18
CA SER A 331 -10.69 15.60 2.93
C SER A 331 -9.71 14.42 2.89
N GLU A 332 -10.21 13.19 2.77
CA GLU A 332 -9.39 12.05 2.36
C GLU A 332 -9.21 12.13 0.85
N SER A 333 -7.96 12.11 0.38
CA SER A 333 -7.69 12.09 -1.05
C SER A 333 -8.19 10.77 -1.65
N GLU A 334 -8.63 10.75 -2.92
CA GLU A 334 -9.00 9.49 -3.59
C GLU A 334 -7.86 8.45 -3.53
N GLN A 335 -6.62 8.95 -3.48
CA GLN A 335 -5.41 8.15 -3.39
C GLN A 335 -5.30 7.44 -2.04
N ASP A 336 -5.65 8.10 -0.93
CA ASP A 336 -5.70 7.51 0.41
C ASP A 336 -6.77 6.43 0.52
N ARG A 337 -7.96 6.67 -0.06
CA ARG A 337 -9.04 5.68 -0.08
C ARG A 337 -8.64 4.43 -0.85
N ARG A 338 -8.02 4.58 -2.02
CA ARG A 338 -7.51 3.44 -2.81
C ARG A 338 -6.37 2.72 -2.09
N HIS A 339 -5.52 3.45 -1.38
CA HIS A 339 -4.48 2.87 -0.55
C HIS A 339 -5.06 2.01 0.57
N PHE A 340 -6.05 2.54 1.28
CA PHE A 340 -6.75 1.78 2.33
C PHE A 340 -7.38 0.50 1.77
N ASP A 341 -8.11 0.60 0.66
CA ASP A 341 -8.72 -0.56 0.01
C ASP A 341 -7.67 -1.60 -0.41
N LYS A 342 -6.53 -1.16 -0.92
CA LYS A 342 -5.39 -2.03 -1.27
C LYS A 342 -4.82 -2.75 -0.05
N GLU A 343 -4.51 -2.01 1.01
CA GLU A 343 -3.93 -2.57 2.23
C GLU A 343 -4.91 -3.53 2.94
N PHE A 344 -6.20 -3.20 2.92
CA PHE A 344 -7.25 -4.12 3.36
C PHE A 344 -7.25 -5.42 2.55
N MET A 345 -7.19 -5.33 1.22
CA MET A 345 -7.15 -6.51 0.35
C MET A 345 -5.90 -7.36 0.58
N LYS A 346 -4.73 -6.74 0.77
CA LYS A 346 -3.50 -7.47 1.12
C LYS A 346 -3.63 -8.20 2.44
N ALA A 347 -4.06 -7.52 3.49
CA ALA A 347 -4.26 -8.11 4.81
C ALA A 347 -5.28 -9.25 4.78
N TYR A 348 -6.34 -9.10 3.99
CA TYR A 348 -7.33 -10.14 3.77
C TYR A 348 -6.74 -11.35 3.04
N ILE A 349 -5.92 -11.16 2.01
CA ILE A 349 -5.26 -12.26 1.31
C ILE A 349 -4.23 -12.97 2.20
N GLU A 350 -3.53 -12.23 3.06
CA GLU A 350 -2.60 -12.79 4.04
C GLU A 350 -3.34 -13.68 5.07
N ASP A 351 -4.46 -13.21 5.63
CA ASP A 351 -5.34 -14.01 6.47
C ASP A 351 -5.90 -15.25 5.73
N LEU A 352 -6.24 -15.13 4.44
CA LEU A 352 -6.65 -16.29 3.61
C LEU A 352 -5.53 -17.32 3.38
N LYS A 353 -4.26 -16.92 3.45
CA LYS A 353 -3.12 -17.84 3.38
C LYS A 353 -2.89 -18.57 4.71
N GLU A 354 -3.17 -17.91 5.83
CA GLU A 354 -3.00 -18.48 7.18
C GLU A 354 -4.10 -19.48 7.57
N ARG A 355 -5.27 -19.42 6.92
CA ARG A 355 -6.36 -20.39 7.15
C ARG A 355 -6.15 -21.68 6.35
N GLU A 356 -5.98 -22.81 7.05
CA GLU A 356 -5.87 -24.15 6.46
C GLU A 356 -7.19 -24.65 5.82
N SER A 357 -8.33 -24.05 6.15
CA SER A 357 -9.63 -24.32 5.50
C SER A 357 -10.58 -23.12 5.67
N VAL A 358 -11.67 -23.08 4.87
CA VAL A 358 -12.89 -22.22 4.94
C VAL A 358 -12.90 -20.98 3.99
N PRO A 359 -14.07 -20.50 3.47
CA PRO A 359 -15.29 -21.13 2.94
C PRO A 359 -15.39 -20.96 1.38
N SER A 360 -16.29 -21.69 0.72
CA SER A 360 -16.55 -21.59 -0.74
C SER A 360 -17.20 -20.27 -1.19
N TYR A 361 -17.56 -19.40 -0.25
CA TYR A 361 -18.11 -18.07 -0.47
C TYR A 361 -17.87 -17.22 0.78
N THR A 362 -17.22 -16.06 0.63
CA THR A 362 -17.17 -15.05 1.68
C THR A 362 -18.28 -14.02 1.47
N THR A 363 -19.43 -14.29 2.07
CA THR A 363 -20.50 -13.30 2.20
C THR A 363 -20.03 -12.15 3.08
N LYS A 364 -19.95 -10.94 2.50
CA LYS A 364 -19.90 -9.61 3.13
C LYS A 364 -19.12 -9.50 4.46
N VAL A 365 -17.95 -8.88 4.38
CA VAL A 365 -17.46 -8.05 5.49
C VAL A 365 -17.55 -6.59 5.05
N SER A 366 -18.70 -5.97 5.34
CA SER A 366 -18.88 -4.52 5.17
C SER A 366 -18.61 -3.84 6.51
N PHE A 367 -17.51 -3.11 6.61
CA PHE A 367 -17.34 -2.10 7.65
C PHE A 367 -17.79 -0.77 7.10
N SER A 368 -18.92 -0.27 7.60
CA SER A 368 -19.31 1.13 7.47
C SER A 368 -19.32 1.72 8.87
N LEU A 369 -18.32 2.55 9.16
CA LEU A 369 -18.40 3.53 10.24
C LEU A 369 -19.46 4.57 9.84
N GLN A 370 -20.53 4.64 10.62
CA GLN A 370 -21.41 5.80 10.63
C GLN A 370 -21.70 6.20 12.08
N LEU A 371 -21.54 7.52 12.28
CA LEU A 371 -21.61 8.35 13.49
C LEU A 371 -20.37 8.34 14.37
#